data_AF-A0A935M1R9-F1
#
_entry.id   AF-A0A935M1R9-F1
#
_cell.length_a   1.000
_cell.length_b   1.000
_cell.length_c   1.000
_cell.angle_alpha   90.00
_cell.angle_beta   90.00
_cell.angle_gamma   90.00
#
_symmetry.space_group_name_H-M   'P 1'
#
loop_
_entity.id
_entity.type
_entity.pdbx_description
1 polymer ?
#
loop_
_entity_poly.entity_id
_entity_poly.type
_entity_poly.pdbx_seq_one_letter_code
_entity_poly.pdbx_strand_id
1 'polypeptide(L)'
;MKTPYGDGTTHIVLEPLDLMARLAALVPPPRMRLTRYHGVFAPHSKLRAAITPAHRGTGKKPQAEEGDKPSSPRHVAMSWAQRLKRVFGIDIEACARCGGKLKVIASIEEPQIIAKILAHLERRTPQDHQAELPLGARAPPVQTSLL
;
A
#
# COMPACT_ATOMS: atom_id res chain seq x y z
N MET A 1 -10.35 -26.06 -0.34
CA MET A 1 -11.66 -25.52 0.09
C MET A 1 -11.79 -25.73 1.60
N LYS A 2 -12.61 -24.98 2.34
CA LYS A 2 -12.69 -25.16 3.80
C LYS A 2 -13.56 -26.34 4.25
N THR A 3 -14.42 -26.86 3.37
CA THR A 3 -15.28 -28.04 3.58
C THR A 3 -15.14 -29.01 2.40
N PRO A 4 -15.10 -30.34 2.65
CA PRO A 4 -15.07 -31.35 1.59
C PRO A 4 -16.39 -31.39 0.82
N TYR A 5 -16.35 -31.84 -0.43
CA TYR A 5 -17.54 -32.16 -1.22
C TYR A 5 -18.29 -33.37 -0.61
N GLY A 6 -19.54 -33.60 -1.03
CA GLY A 6 -20.35 -34.71 -0.51
C GLY A 6 -19.78 -36.10 -0.79
N ASP A 7 -18.86 -36.21 -1.75
CA ASP A 7 -18.08 -37.41 -2.10
C ASP A 7 -16.74 -37.51 -1.33
N GLY A 8 -16.43 -36.55 -0.45
CA GLY A 8 -15.19 -36.49 0.33
C GLY A 8 -14.03 -35.75 -0.36
N THR A 9 -14.21 -35.26 -1.58
CA THR A 9 -13.14 -34.55 -2.32
C THR A 9 -12.78 -33.22 -1.62
N THR A 10 -11.48 -33.00 -1.35
CA THR A 10 -10.99 -31.80 -0.61
C THR A 10 -10.26 -30.79 -1.48
N HIS A 11 -9.71 -31.24 -2.61
CA HIS A 11 -8.89 -30.46 -3.52
C HIS A 11 -9.22 -30.81 -4.97
N ILE A 12 -9.01 -29.83 -5.85
CA ILE A 12 -9.16 -30.01 -7.30
C ILE A 12 -7.74 -30.16 -7.85
N VAL A 13 -7.47 -31.27 -8.52
CA VAL A 13 -6.20 -31.47 -9.23
C VAL A 13 -6.37 -30.87 -10.62
N LEU A 14 -5.48 -29.93 -10.96
CA LEU A 14 -5.45 -29.26 -12.26
C LEU A 14 -4.11 -29.56 -12.92
N GLU A 15 -4.12 -29.67 -14.25
CA GLU A 15 -2.89 -29.67 -15.03
C GLU A 15 -2.19 -28.29 -14.86
N PRO A 16 -0.85 -28.23 -14.82
CA PRO A 16 -0.13 -26.97 -14.59
C PRO A 16 -0.57 -25.79 -15.47
N LEU A 17 -0.85 -26.00 -16.76
CA LEU A 17 -1.32 -24.94 -17.66
C LEU A 17 -2.75 -24.51 -17.33
N ASP A 18 -3.62 -25.45 -16.97
CA ASP A 18 -5.01 -25.14 -16.56
C ASP A 18 -5.05 -24.30 -15.29
N LEU A 19 -4.18 -24.60 -14.32
CA LEU A 19 -4.03 -23.80 -13.12
C LEU A 19 -3.58 -22.38 -13.47
N MET A 20 -2.55 -22.24 -14.31
CA MET A 20 -2.07 -20.93 -14.75
C MET A 20 -3.14 -20.14 -15.50
N ALA A 21 -3.90 -20.79 -16.39
CA ALA A 21 -4.98 -20.16 -17.14
C ALA A 21 -6.08 -19.62 -16.22
N ARG A 22 -6.49 -20.41 -15.22
CA ARG A 22 -7.51 -19.99 -14.23
C ARG A 22 -7.02 -18.84 -13.34
N LEU A 23 -5.75 -18.85 -12.94
CA LEU A 23 -5.16 -17.75 -12.18
C LEU A 23 -5.05 -16.47 -13.03
N ALA A 24 -4.62 -16.59 -14.27
CA ALA A 24 -4.53 -15.46 -15.20
C ALA A 24 -5.91 -14.82 -15.45
N ALA A 25 -6.98 -15.61 -15.49
CA ALA A 25 -8.34 -15.12 -15.65
C ALA A 25 -8.84 -14.23 -14.49
N LEU A 26 -8.24 -14.33 -13.30
CA LEU A 26 -8.53 -13.42 -12.18
C LEU A 26 -7.90 -12.04 -12.36
N VAL A 27 -6.85 -11.94 -13.16
CA VAL A 27 -6.19 -10.66 -13.44
C VAL A 27 -7.05 -9.90 -14.45
N PRO A 28 -7.60 -8.73 -14.09
CA PRO A 28 -8.40 -7.96 -15.01
C PRO A 28 -7.57 -7.53 -16.22
N PRO A 29 -8.19 -7.43 -17.41
CA PRO A 29 -7.49 -7.00 -18.61
C PRO A 29 -6.89 -5.59 -18.44
N PRO A 30 -5.77 -5.31 -19.11
CA PRO A 30 -5.10 -4.03 -18.99
C PRO A 30 -6.04 -2.88 -19.38
N ARG A 31 -5.95 -1.77 -18.65
CA ARG A 31 -6.77 -0.56 -18.82
C ARG A 31 -8.27 -0.72 -18.49
N MET A 32 -8.68 -1.84 -17.88
CA MET A 32 -10.01 -1.95 -17.27
C MET A 32 -10.10 -1.08 -16.01
N ARG A 33 -11.22 -0.36 -15.86
CA ARG A 33 -11.53 0.36 -14.62
C ARG A 33 -11.96 -0.62 -13.52
N LEU A 34 -11.04 -0.91 -12.60
CA LEU A 34 -11.27 -1.82 -11.46
C LEU A 34 -12.20 -1.23 -10.40
N THR A 35 -12.18 0.09 -10.25
CA THR A 35 -13.01 0.80 -9.26
C THR A 35 -14.31 1.28 -9.91
N ARG A 36 -15.40 0.54 -9.69
CA ARG A 36 -16.76 0.99 -9.99
C ARG A 36 -17.39 1.56 -8.72
N TYR A 37 -17.80 2.83 -8.80
CA TYR A 37 -18.52 3.47 -7.69
C TYR A 37 -20.02 3.36 -7.93
N HIS A 38 -20.79 3.15 -6.85
CA HIS A 38 -22.24 2.97 -6.88
C HIS A 38 -22.95 3.98 -5.98
N GLY A 39 -24.27 4.10 -6.16
CA GLY A 39 -25.13 4.96 -5.34
C GLY A 39 -24.70 6.42 -5.34
N VAL A 40 -24.60 7.02 -4.16
CA VAL A 40 -24.22 8.44 -3.99
C VAL A 40 -22.80 8.74 -4.49
N PHE A 41 -21.92 7.73 -4.51
CA PHE A 41 -20.57 7.83 -5.08
C PHE A 41 -20.52 7.50 -6.57
N ALA A 42 -21.63 7.19 -7.26
CA ALA A 42 -21.63 6.93 -8.69
C ALA A 42 -21.16 8.16 -9.49
N PRO A 43 -20.55 8.00 -10.69
CA PRO A 43 -20.03 9.12 -11.49
C PRO A 43 -21.06 10.22 -11.80
N HIS A 44 -22.31 9.83 -12.09
CA HIS A 44 -23.40 10.73 -12.46
C HIS A 44 -24.34 11.10 -11.30
N SER A 45 -24.02 10.70 -10.06
CA SER A 45 -24.83 11.08 -8.90
C SER A 45 -24.82 12.59 -8.72
N LYS A 46 -26.01 13.21 -8.62
CA LYS A 46 -26.16 14.66 -8.35
C LYS A 46 -25.60 15.07 -6.99
N LEU A 47 -25.44 14.12 -6.06
CA LEU A 47 -24.92 14.38 -4.72
C LEU A 47 -23.40 14.15 -4.60
N ARG A 48 -22.75 13.64 -5.65
CA ARG A 48 -21.34 13.23 -5.61
C ARG A 48 -20.40 14.37 -5.20
N ALA A 49 -20.63 15.56 -5.75
CA ALA A 49 -19.82 16.74 -5.43
C ALA A 49 -20.01 17.24 -3.99
N ALA A 50 -21.16 16.99 -3.35
CA ALA A 50 -21.36 17.36 -1.96
C ALA A 50 -20.65 16.40 -0.99
N ILE A 51 -20.51 15.12 -1.35
CA ILE A 51 -20.05 14.05 -0.46
C ILE A 51 -18.55 13.75 -0.63
N THR A 52 -18.00 13.97 -1.82
CA THR A 52 -16.57 13.70 -2.06
C THR A 52 -15.72 14.82 -1.42
N PRO A 53 -14.65 14.52 -0.67
CA PRO A 53 -13.81 15.55 -0.02
C PRO A 53 -13.22 16.60 -0.98
N ALA A 54 -13.03 16.23 -2.24
CA ALA A 54 -12.52 17.11 -3.28
C ALA A 54 -13.61 17.92 -4.01
N HIS A 55 -14.87 17.76 -3.63
CA HIS A 55 -16.06 18.34 -4.26
C HIS A 55 -16.12 18.16 -5.79
N ARG A 56 -15.61 17.03 -6.30
CA ARG A 56 -15.51 16.74 -7.73
C ARG A 56 -16.68 15.90 -8.23
N GLY A 57 -17.08 16.16 -9.47
CA GLY A 57 -18.05 15.37 -10.23
C GLY A 57 -19.39 16.07 -10.43
N THR A 58 -20.38 15.31 -10.88
CA THR A 58 -21.73 15.80 -11.16
C THR A 58 -22.37 16.42 -9.90
N GLY A 59 -23.11 17.51 -10.10
CA GLY A 59 -23.71 18.27 -9.00
C GLY A 59 -22.82 19.35 -8.38
N LYS A 60 -21.60 19.56 -8.91
CA LYS A 60 -20.79 20.72 -8.55
C LYS A 60 -21.53 21.99 -8.99
N LYS A 61 -22.05 22.77 -8.03
CA LYS A 61 -22.58 24.10 -8.33
C LYS A 61 -21.41 25.02 -8.71
N PRO A 62 -21.53 25.85 -9.76
CA PRO A 62 -20.56 26.92 -9.99
C PRO A 62 -20.58 27.81 -8.75
N GLN A 63 -19.44 27.90 -8.05
CA GLN A 63 -19.29 28.88 -6.99
C GLN A 63 -19.20 30.24 -7.65
N ALA A 64 -20.10 31.15 -7.28
CA ALA A 64 -19.84 32.57 -7.40
C ALA A 64 -18.60 32.87 -6.55
N GLU A 65 -17.69 33.67 -7.10
CA GLU A 65 -16.46 34.09 -6.45
C GLU A 65 -16.80 34.94 -5.23
N GLU A 66 -16.89 34.32 -4.05
CA GLU A 66 -17.09 35.05 -2.81
C GLU A 66 -16.27 34.38 -1.69
N GLY A 67 -15.22 35.11 -1.29
CA GLY A 67 -14.57 35.02 0.02
C GLY A 67 -13.80 33.73 0.33
N ASP A 68 -12.48 33.80 0.14
CA ASP A 68 -11.42 33.27 1.03
C ASP A 68 -11.69 31.94 1.77
N LYS A 69 -12.21 30.92 1.08
CA LYS A 69 -12.18 29.54 1.56
C LYS A 69 -10.89 28.90 1.07
N PRO A 70 -10.06 28.29 1.94
CA PRO A 70 -8.87 27.60 1.49
C PRO A 70 -9.32 26.54 0.50
N SER A 71 -8.87 26.69 -0.76
CA SER A 71 -9.20 25.73 -1.81
C SER A 71 -8.91 24.34 -1.26
N SER A 72 -9.88 23.41 -1.32
CA SER A 72 -9.67 22.02 -0.91
C SER A 72 -8.30 21.59 -1.44
N PRO A 73 -7.38 21.08 -0.59
CA PRO A 73 -5.97 20.99 -0.96
C PRO A 73 -5.86 20.30 -2.32
N ARG A 74 -5.45 21.05 -3.35
CA ARG A 74 -4.98 20.47 -4.63
C ARG A 74 -3.98 19.43 -4.19
N HIS A 75 -4.29 18.14 -4.42
CA HIS A 75 -3.52 16.98 -3.95
C HIS A 75 -2.12 17.39 -3.51
N VAL A 76 -1.95 17.68 -2.22
CA VAL A 76 -0.61 18.03 -1.71
C VAL A 76 0.22 16.80 -2.04
N ALA A 77 1.23 16.98 -2.88
CA ALA A 77 2.04 15.86 -3.34
C ALA A 77 2.66 15.23 -2.09
N MET A 78 2.13 14.08 -1.68
CA MET A 78 2.68 13.35 -0.54
C MET A 78 4.06 12.86 -0.93
N SER A 79 5.07 13.15 -0.10
CA SER A 79 6.39 12.56 -0.21
C SER A 79 6.28 11.03 -0.12
N TRP A 80 7.29 10.31 -0.62
CA TRP A 80 7.35 8.86 -0.46
C TRP A 80 7.26 8.44 1.02
N ALA A 81 7.94 9.16 1.92
CA ALA A 81 7.89 8.93 3.37
C ALA A 81 6.48 9.12 3.96
N GLN A 82 5.77 10.19 3.57
CA GLN A 82 4.39 10.43 4.01
C GLN A 82 3.43 9.33 3.55
N ARG A 83 3.67 8.75 2.37
CA ARG A 83 2.88 7.60 1.89
C ARG A 83 3.15 6.34 2.70
N LEU A 84 4.41 6.07 3.05
CA LEU A 84 4.76 4.95 3.93
C LEU A 84 4.04 5.04 5.27
N LYS A 85 4.05 6.22 5.89
CA LYS A 85 3.33 6.46 7.16
C LYS A 85 1.82 6.25 7.00
N ARG A 86 1.23 6.73 5.91
CA ARG A 86 -0.22 6.65 5.69
C ARG A 86 -0.71 5.24 5.35
N VAL A 87 0.05 4.47 4.58
CA VAL A 87 -0.38 3.14 4.06
C VAL A 87 0.07 2.02 4.99
N PHE A 88 1.31 2.10 5.50
CA PHE A 88 1.95 1.04 6.28
C PHE A 88 2.19 1.40 7.74
N GLY A 89 1.89 2.64 8.18
CA GLY A 89 2.18 3.07 9.54
C GLY A 89 3.67 3.28 9.84
N ILE A 90 4.53 3.25 8.82
CA ILE A 90 5.98 3.39 8.98
C ILE A 90 6.37 4.87 8.91
N ASP A 91 6.81 5.45 10.02
CA ASP A 91 7.33 6.82 10.07
C ASP A 91 8.85 6.84 10.05
N ILE A 92 9.43 7.36 8.96
CA ILE A 92 10.87 7.54 8.79
C ILE A 92 11.30 9.02 8.89
N GLU A 93 10.35 9.94 9.09
CA GLU A 93 10.62 11.38 9.23
C GLU A 93 10.85 11.76 10.72
N ALA A 94 10.57 10.85 11.65
CA ALA A 94 10.80 11.02 13.08
C ALA A 94 11.78 9.97 13.62
N CYS A 95 12.72 10.41 14.44
CA CYS A 95 13.65 9.53 15.14
C CYS A 95 12.92 8.76 16.24
N ALA A 96 13.02 7.43 16.23
CA ALA A 96 12.41 6.58 17.26
C ALA A 96 12.95 6.83 18.69
N ARG A 97 14.15 7.40 18.83
CA ARG A 97 14.78 7.65 20.15
C ARG A 97 14.39 8.99 20.77
N CYS A 98 14.38 10.05 19.98
CA CYS A 98 14.21 11.42 20.48
C CYS A 98 13.03 12.18 19.86
N GLY A 99 12.32 11.58 18.89
CA GLY A 99 11.26 12.26 18.14
C GLY A 99 11.76 13.36 17.19
N GLY A 100 13.08 13.54 17.08
CA GLY A 100 13.68 14.55 16.21
C GLY A 100 13.41 14.29 14.73
N LYS A 101 13.40 15.35 13.93
CA LYS A 101 13.13 15.26 12.48
C LYS A 101 14.30 14.62 11.74
N LEU A 102 14.04 13.53 11.05
CA LEU A 102 14.98 12.84 10.16
C LEU A 102 14.79 13.29 8.71
N LYS A 103 15.86 13.24 7.92
CA LYS A 103 15.85 13.53 6.48
C LYS A 103 16.50 12.37 5.73
N VAL A 104 15.88 11.94 4.65
CA VAL A 104 16.47 10.95 3.73
C VAL A 104 17.61 11.62 2.97
N ILE A 105 18.83 11.06 3.08
CA ILE A 105 20.04 11.60 2.45
C ILE A 105 20.41 10.80 1.19
N ALA A 106 20.27 9.48 1.22
CA ALA A 106 20.57 8.60 0.10
C ALA A 106 19.74 7.31 0.16
N SER A 107 19.50 6.69 -1.00
CA SER A 107 19.10 5.27 -1.12
C SER A 107 20.36 4.46 -1.41
N ILE A 108 20.60 3.38 -0.65
CA ILE A 108 21.75 2.50 -0.83
C ILE A 108 21.22 1.14 -1.26
N GLU A 109 21.52 0.74 -2.50
CA GLU A 109 20.96 -0.48 -3.11
C GLU A 109 22.01 -1.60 -3.28
N GLU A 110 23.30 -1.25 -3.25
CA GLU A 110 24.40 -2.20 -3.45
C GLU A 110 24.64 -3.09 -2.21
N PRO A 111 24.48 -4.42 -2.28
CA PRO A 111 24.57 -5.32 -1.12
C PRO A 111 25.91 -5.24 -0.39
N GLN A 112 27.01 -5.10 -1.13
CA GLN A 112 28.36 -5.02 -0.55
C GLN A 112 28.55 -3.77 0.30
N ILE A 113 27.92 -2.65 -0.09
CA ILE A 113 27.98 -1.38 0.65
C ILE A 113 27.11 -1.47 1.90
N ILE A 114 25.90 -2.03 1.78
CA ILE A 114 24.99 -2.26 2.91
C ILE A 114 25.69 -3.10 3.98
N ALA A 115 26.30 -4.23 3.59
CA ALA A 115 27.03 -5.10 4.51
C ALA A 115 28.16 -4.38 5.25
N LYS A 116 28.96 -3.57 4.54
CA LYS A 116 30.05 -2.79 5.15
C LYS A 116 29.53 -1.78 6.18
N ILE A 117 28.41 -1.10 5.88
CA ILE A 117 27.80 -0.12 6.79
C ILE A 117 27.27 -0.82 8.04
N LEU A 118 26.50 -1.90 7.88
CA LEU A 118 25.95 -2.65 9.00
C LEU A 118 27.06 -3.19 9.91
N ALA A 119 28.10 -3.79 9.34
CA ALA A 119 29.26 -4.29 10.09
C ALA A 119 30.03 -3.18 10.84
N HIS A 120 30.00 -1.93 10.34
CA HIS A 120 30.58 -0.80 11.08
C HIS A 120 29.69 -0.37 12.26
N LEU A 121 28.37 -0.35 12.08
CA LEU A 121 27.41 0.05 13.10
C LEU A 121 27.36 -0.94 14.28
N GLU A 122 27.38 -2.24 13.99
CA GLU A 122 27.40 -3.32 14.98
C GLU A 122 28.63 -3.27 15.88
N ARG A 123 29.79 -2.90 15.32
CA ARG A 123 31.03 -2.74 16.10
C ARG A 123 31.01 -1.52 17.02
N ARG A 124 30.18 -0.51 16.73
CA ARG A 124 30.22 0.81 17.37
C ARG A 124 29.07 1.03 18.35
N THR A 125 28.03 0.21 18.29
CA THR A 125 26.82 0.34 19.10
C THR A 125 26.55 -0.98 19.81
N PRO A 126 26.73 -1.08 21.14
CA PRO A 126 26.16 -2.19 21.90
C PRO A 126 24.65 -2.16 21.66
N GLN A 127 24.08 -3.31 21.33
CA GLN A 127 22.69 -3.47 20.91
C GLN A 127 21.73 -2.73 21.85
N ASP A 128 21.17 -1.63 21.38
CA ASP A 128 19.96 -1.10 21.99
C ASP A 128 18.94 -0.76 20.91
N HIS A 129 17.95 -1.66 20.92
CA HIS A 129 16.59 -1.51 20.45
C HIS A 129 16.42 -1.74 18.95
N GLN A 130 16.02 -2.98 18.63
CA GLN A 130 15.26 -3.29 17.44
C GLN A 130 14.12 -2.27 17.38
N ALA A 131 14.12 -1.40 16.38
CA ALA A 131 12.90 -0.70 16.02
C ALA A 131 11.90 -1.81 15.69
N GLU A 132 10.95 -2.06 16.60
CA GLU A 132 9.80 -2.87 16.28
C GLU A 132 9.16 -2.22 15.06
N LEU A 133 9.42 -2.81 13.89
CA LEU A 133 8.69 -2.48 12.68
C LEU A 133 7.22 -2.68 13.06
N PRO A 134 6.37 -1.65 12.93
CA PRO A 134 4.99 -1.76 13.35
C PRO A 134 4.32 -2.86 12.52
N LEU A 135 4.16 -4.01 13.17
CA LEU A 135 3.25 -5.12 12.87
C LEU A 135 3.43 -5.85 11.53
N GLY A 136 3.91 -7.10 11.62
CA GLY A 136 3.28 -8.21 10.92
C GLY A 136 3.52 -8.35 9.42
N ALA A 137 4.65 -7.88 8.90
CA ALA A 137 5.10 -8.32 7.58
C ALA A 137 5.37 -9.83 7.64
N ARG A 138 4.43 -10.65 7.17
CA ARG A 138 4.64 -12.09 7.02
C ARG A 138 5.83 -12.29 6.09
N ALA A 139 6.86 -12.99 6.58
CA ALA A 139 7.92 -13.47 5.73
C ALA A 139 7.33 -14.29 4.56
N PRO A 140 7.94 -14.23 3.36
CA PRO A 140 7.58 -15.15 2.28
C PRO A 140 7.63 -16.59 2.82
N PRO A 141 6.65 -17.47 2.48
CA PRO A 141 6.71 -18.86 2.91
C PRO A 141 8.01 -19.49 2.41
N VAL A 142 8.75 -20.12 3.31
CA VAL A 142 10.00 -20.81 2.98
C VAL A 142 9.64 -21.94 2.02
N GLN A 143 10.11 -21.84 0.77
CA GLN A 143 9.94 -22.92 -0.20
C GLN A 143 10.79 -24.10 0.25
N THR A 144 10.14 -25.12 0.82
CA THR A 144 10.77 -26.43 0.99
C THR A 144 10.84 -27.06 -0.40
N SER A 145 12.02 -27.02 -1.02
CA SER A 145 12.29 -27.79 -2.23
C SER A 145 12.14 -29.27 -1.88
N LEU A 146 11.08 -29.90 -2.37
CA LEU A 146 10.95 -31.35 -2.34
C LEU A 146 11.83 -31.91 -3.46
N LEU A 147 12.85 -32.66 -3.04
CA LEU A 147 13.55 -33.64 -3.87
C LEU A 147 12.58 -34.78 -4.24
#